data_AF-A0A820D2Q1-F1
#
_entry.id   AF-A0A820D2Q1-F1
#
_cell.length_a   1.000
_cell.length_b   1.000
_cell.length_c   1.000
_cell.angle_alpha   90.00
_cell.angle_beta   90.00
_cell.angle_gamma   90.00
#
_symmetry.space_group_name_H-M   'P 1'
#
loop_
_entity.id
_entity.type
_entity.pdbx_description
1 polymer ?
#
loop_
_entity_poly.entity_id
_entity_poly.type
_entity_poly.pdbx_seq_one_letter_code
_entity_poly.pdbx_strand_id
1 'polypeptide(L)'
;MKQREEQFFIDHKQAFEHLPDEFKGSKQLVKRLATIQQERIRSTFPDIIKRLRKQIAEKKAQLKKIPASMNTESECWTTFQSMINIYRESISDNVKGEYGQVASTDIINVPITSKNVKDDSDSDINFDVASVGSDEGLLSHEDEYHIAYHIYHLQLEFQKECKNSFTNFFSSNYHKIVLREIDRTAGVSLPNFPSYQIIVGLFRKELQKLPGCCHELVGKIHEYMSKCLLRLFDDAFSNDYRRLKDRLKEVVIKQLNDVKEKLSERVLEILDTERRVFTLNHYYMDTINKLKEKNKEKNDDQQASIKASSTPMAKNSTNITAYIPVSNEAQAAYDIQIALHSYSKVIYSN
;
A
#
# COMPACT_ATOMS: atom_id res chain seq x y z
N MET A 1 50.81 -17.10 73.61
CA MET A 1 49.36 -17.17 73.94
C MET A 1 48.86 -18.62 73.98
N LYS A 2 48.96 -19.39 72.89
CA LYS A 2 48.43 -20.77 72.79
C LYS A 2 48.87 -21.73 73.92
N GLN A 3 50.13 -21.68 74.34
CA GLN A 3 50.65 -22.54 75.43
C GLN A 3 50.16 -22.12 76.82
N ARG A 4 49.92 -20.82 77.06
CA ARG A 4 49.36 -20.32 78.33
C ARG A 4 47.87 -20.63 78.46
N GLU A 5 47.15 -20.60 77.33
CA GLU A 5 45.74 -20.98 77.25
C GLU A 5 45.56 -22.49 77.50
N GLU A 6 46.42 -23.33 76.91
CA GLU A 6 46.44 -24.77 77.18
C GLU A 6 46.72 -25.08 78.66
N GLN A 7 47.67 -24.37 79.28
CA GLN A 7 47.93 -24.48 80.72
C GLN A 7 46.75 -24.00 81.58
N PHE A 8 46.10 -22.90 81.20
CA PHE A 8 44.93 -22.37 81.90
C PHE A 8 43.74 -23.35 81.95
N PHE A 9 43.49 -24.06 80.85
CA PHE A 9 42.46 -25.12 80.79
C PHE A 9 42.84 -26.40 81.55
N ILE A 10 44.14 -26.62 81.81
CA ILE A 10 44.65 -27.74 82.63
C ILE A 10 44.57 -27.40 84.13
N ASP A 11 44.86 -26.15 84.51
CA ASP A 11 44.89 -25.69 85.91
C ASP A 11 43.48 -25.49 86.50
N HIS A 12 42.48 -25.11 85.68
CA HIS A 12 41.10 -24.83 86.11
C HIS A 12 40.11 -25.97 85.77
N LYS A 13 40.51 -27.24 85.97
CA LYS A 13 39.71 -28.43 85.60
C LYS A 13 38.30 -28.48 86.21
N GLN A 14 38.12 -28.03 87.45
CA GLN A 14 36.84 -28.10 88.18
C GLN A 14 35.71 -27.24 87.57
N ALA A 15 36.04 -26.15 86.86
CA ALA A 15 35.05 -25.24 86.27
C ALA A 15 34.65 -25.64 84.83
N PHE A 16 35.44 -26.49 84.16
CA PHE A 16 35.26 -26.86 82.75
C PHE A 16 35.06 -28.38 82.55
N GLU A 17 34.70 -29.10 83.61
CA GLU A 17 34.53 -30.55 83.63
C GLU A 17 33.35 -31.02 82.76
N HIS A 18 32.30 -30.18 82.64
CA HIS A 18 31.14 -30.44 81.79
C HIS A 18 31.33 -30.03 80.32
N LEU A 19 32.42 -29.35 79.98
CA LEU A 19 32.70 -28.92 78.60
C LEU A 19 33.59 -29.98 77.93
N PRO A 20 33.16 -30.58 76.81
CA PRO A 20 33.99 -31.55 76.09
C PRO A 20 35.30 -30.91 75.63
N ASP A 21 36.40 -31.65 75.72
CA ASP A 21 37.74 -31.19 75.30
C ASP A 21 37.81 -30.83 73.80
N GLU A 22 36.82 -31.27 73.02
CA GLU A 22 36.62 -30.93 71.61
C GLU A 22 36.25 -29.46 71.37
N PHE A 23 35.72 -28.75 72.38
CA PHE A 23 35.33 -27.34 72.28
C PHE A 23 36.28 -26.38 73.01
N LYS A 24 37.35 -26.89 73.63
CA LYS A 24 38.30 -26.08 74.41
C LYS A 24 39.43 -25.54 73.54
N GLY A 25 39.78 -24.28 73.79
CA GLY A 25 40.95 -23.63 73.23
C GLY A 25 40.78 -23.02 71.83
N SER A 26 41.57 -21.97 71.59
CA SER A 26 41.62 -21.23 70.32
C SER A 26 41.89 -22.09 69.09
N LYS A 27 42.63 -23.21 69.23
CA LYS A 27 42.89 -24.16 68.13
C LYS A 27 41.61 -24.83 67.63
N GLN A 28 40.73 -25.27 68.54
CA GLN A 28 39.47 -25.90 68.16
C GLN A 28 38.47 -24.88 67.62
N LEU A 29 38.47 -23.65 68.16
CA LEU A 29 37.70 -22.53 67.61
C LEU A 29 38.07 -22.25 66.15
N VAL A 30 39.37 -22.16 65.82
CA VAL A 30 39.83 -21.96 64.44
C VAL A 30 39.41 -23.12 63.55
N LYS A 31 39.51 -24.36 64.04
CA LYS A 31 39.09 -25.56 63.30
C LYS A 31 37.59 -25.53 63.01
N ARG A 32 36.76 -25.18 64.00
CA ARG A 32 35.30 -25.02 63.84
C ARG A 32 34.94 -23.87 62.89
N LEU A 33 35.60 -22.73 62.99
CA LEU A 33 35.42 -21.59 62.07
C LEU A 33 35.77 -22.00 60.64
N ALA A 34 36.85 -22.75 60.44
CA ALA A 34 37.22 -23.25 59.12
C ALA A 34 36.15 -24.21 58.56
N THR A 35 35.62 -25.13 59.37
CA THR A 35 34.55 -26.04 58.94
C THR A 35 33.27 -25.28 58.59
N ILE A 36 32.85 -24.33 59.43
CA ILE A 36 31.65 -23.50 59.20
C ILE A 36 31.82 -22.65 57.92
N GLN A 37 33.00 -22.03 57.73
CA GLN A 37 33.30 -21.27 56.52
C GLN A 37 33.29 -22.17 55.28
N GLN A 38 33.88 -23.37 55.35
CA GLN A 38 33.92 -24.31 54.23
C GLN A 38 32.51 -24.79 53.85
N GLU A 39 31.66 -25.07 54.82
CA GLU A 39 30.26 -25.46 54.60
C GLU A 39 29.44 -24.32 54.01
N ARG A 40 29.66 -23.09 54.48
CA ARG A 40 29.02 -21.88 53.93
C ARG A 40 29.49 -21.57 52.50
N ILE A 41 30.77 -21.77 52.20
CA ILE A 41 31.28 -21.65 50.83
C ILE A 41 30.65 -22.73 49.96
N ARG A 42 30.62 -23.99 50.40
CA ARG A 42 30.00 -25.09 49.65
C ARG A 42 28.52 -24.88 49.36
N SER A 43 27.76 -24.29 50.30
CA SER A 43 26.33 -24.01 50.09
C SER A 43 26.07 -22.81 49.19
N THR A 44 26.91 -21.77 49.23
CA THR A 44 26.72 -20.55 48.43
C THR A 44 27.33 -20.62 47.02
N PHE A 45 28.33 -21.47 46.80
CA PHE A 45 29.02 -21.60 45.51
C PHE A 45 28.11 -22.01 44.34
N PRO A 46 27.18 -22.98 44.49
CA PRO A 46 26.24 -23.34 43.42
C PRO A 46 25.37 -22.16 42.97
N ASP A 47 24.89 -21.36 43.92
CA ASP A 47 24.06 -20.18 43.64
C ASP A 47 24.86 -19.09 42.91
N ILE A 48 26.12 -18.89 43.29
CA ILE A 48 27.03 -17.96 42.61
C ILE A 48 27.29 -18.43 41.17
N ILE A 49 27.57 -19.73 40.95
CA ILE A 49 27.73 -20.31 39.61
C ILE A 49 26.47 -20.10 38.77
N LYS A 50 25.29 -20.36 39.33
CA LYS A 50 24.02 -20.17 38.62
C LYS A 50 23.82 -18.71 38.21
N ARG A 51 24.15 -17.76 39.10
CA ARG A 51 24.09 -16.32 38.83
C ARG A 51 25.07 -15.91 37.73
N LEU A 52 26.31 -16.38 37.79
CA LEU A 52 27.32 -16.11 36.77
C LEU A 52 26.92 -16.68 35.41
N ARG A 53 26.40 -17.91 35.35
CA ARG A 53 25.88 -18.50 34.10
C ARG A 53 24.74 -17.68 33.52
N LYS A 54 23.81 -17.22 34.37
CA LYS A 54 22.72 -16.33 33.95
C LYS A 54 23.26 -15.01 33.38
N GLN A 55 24.18 -14.35 34.09
CA GLN A 55 24.81 -13.12 33.61
C GLN A 55 25.58 -13.32 32.31
N ILE A 56 26.31 -14.43 32.16
CA ILE A 56 27.00 -14.76 30.90
C ILE A 56 25.98 -14.94 29.76
N ALA A 57 24.85 -15.63 30.00
CA ALA A 57 23.81 -15.80 28.99
C ALA A 57 23.18 -14.46 28.59
N GLU A 58 22.85 -13.60 29.56
CA GLU A 58 22.32 -12.26 29.31
C GLU A 58 23.32 -11.38 28.55
N LYS A 59 24.59 -11.38 28.97
CA LYS A 59 25.65 -10.60 28.30
C LYS A 59 25.92 -11.12 26.90
N LYS A 60 25.88 -12.44 26.66
CA LYS A 60 25.96 -13.00 25.30
C LYS A 60 24.77 -12.60 24.44
N ALA A 61 23.55 -12.57 25.00
CA ALA A 61 22.37 -12.11 24.28
C ALA A 61 22.44 -10.62 23.95
N GLN A 62 22.97 -9.79 24.85
CA GLN A 62 23.24 -8.37 24.60
C GLN A 62 24.34 -8.18 23.54
N LEU A 63 25.42 -8.98 23.59
CA LEU A 63 26.51 -8.92 22.63
C LEU A 63 26.03 -9.23 21.21
N LYS A 64 25.11 -10.20 21.04
CA LYS A 64 24.50 -10.49 19.74
C LYS A 64 23.70 -9.32 19.15
N LYS A 65 23.19 -8.42 19.99
CA LYS A 65 22.45 -7.23 19.54
C LYS A 65 23.38 -6.09 19.12
N ILE A 66 24.63 -6.11 19.57
CA ILE A 66 25.62 -5.09 19.21
C ILE A 66 26.29 -5.56 17.92
N PRO A 67 26.24 -4.76 16.83
CA PRO A 67 26.95 -5.10 15.61
C PRO A 67 28.45 -5.23 15.90
N ALA A 68 29.09 -6.27 15.35
CA ALA A 68 30.51 -6.50 15.52
C ALA A 68 31.30 -5.27 15.01
N SER A 69 32.34 -4.86 15.73
CA SER A 69 33.23 -3.78 15.28
C SER A 69 33.88 -4.20 13.97
N MET A 70 33.49 -3.57 12.86
CA MET A 70 34.10 -3.81 11.57
C MET A 70 35.48 -3.16 11.57
N ASN A 71 36.52 -4.00 11.55
CA ASN A 71 37.91 -3.53 11.63
C ASN A 71 38.58 -3.48 10.26
N THR A 72 37.93 -3.99 9.21
CA THR A 72 38.44 -4.00 7.83
C THR A 72 37.49 -3.31 6.85
N GLU A 73 38.07 -2.61 5.88
CA GLU A 73 37.31 -1.92 4.83
C GLU A 73 36.44 -2.88 4.00
N SER A 74 36.93 -4.10 3.75
CA SER A 74 36.19 -5.13 3.03
C SER A 74 34.91 -5.56 3.77
N GLU A 75 34.96 -5.70 5.10
CA GLU A 75 33.78 -6.06 5.91
C GLU A 75 32.73 -4.94 5.94
N CYS A 76 33.19 -3.68 5.96
CA CYS A 76 32.31 -2.52 5.85
C CYS A 76 31.55 -2.52 4.51
N TRP A 77 32.27 -2.77 3.41
CA TRP A 77 31.67 -2.79 2.07
C TRP A 77 30.69 -3.94 1.88
N THR A 78 31.03 -5.15 2.31
CA THR A 78 30.14 -6.32 2.18
C THR A 78 28.87 -6.14 3.00
N THR A 79 28.97 -5.57 4.21
CA THR A 79 27.80 -5.30 5.05
C THR A 79 26.93 -4.21 4.45
N PHE A 80 27.53 -3.14 3.93
CA PHE A 80 26.81 -2.08 3.22
C PHE A 80 26.05 -2.63 2.00
N GLN A 81 26.70 -3.46 1.18
CA GLN A 81 26.07 -4.11 0.03
C GLN A 81 24.93 -5.04 0.47
N SER A 82 25.13 -5.82 1.53
CA SER A 82 24.08 -6.68 2.08
C SER A 82 22.85 -5.86 2.51
N MET A 83 23.04 -4.73 3.18
CA MET A 83 21.92 -3.85 3.57
C MET A 83 21.16 -3.28 2.36
N ILE A 84 21.89 -2.84 1.34
CA ILE A 84 21.28 -2.34 0.10
C ILE A 84 20.49 -3.44 -0.61
N ASN A 85 21.03 -4.67 -0.66
CA ASN A 85 20.35 -5.79 -1.28
C ASN A 85 19.06 -6.15 -0.53
N ILE A 86 19.10 -6.21 0.80
CA ILE A 86 17.90 -6.43 1.64
C ILE A 86 16.85 -5.34 1.35
N TYR A 87 17.27 -4.08 1.28
CA TYR A 87 16.35 -2.98 0.97
C TYR A 87 15.76 -3.12 -0.44
N ARG A 88 16.59 -3.45 -1.42
CA ARG A 88 16.17 -3.64 -2.82
C ARG A 88 15.20 -4.81 -2.98
N GLU A 89 15.48 -5.94 -2.35
CA GLU A 89 14.61 -7.12 -2.32
C GLU A 89 13.28 -6.76 -1.66
N SER A 90 13.32 -6.13 -0.49
CA SER A 90 12.10 -5.66 0.20
C SER A 90 11.25 -4.74 -0.67
N ILE A 91 11.86 -3.80 -1.42
CA ILE A 91 11.13 -2.95 -2.37
C ILE A 91 10.53 -3.79 -3.51
N SER A 92 11.32 -4.69 -4.11
CA SER A 92 10.88 -5.56 -5.19
C SER A 92 9.64 -6.37 -4.77
N ASP A 93 9.70 -6.96 -3.59
CA ASP A 93 8.66 -7.86 -3.09
C ASP A 93 7.38 -7.08 -2.79
N ASN A 94 7.51 -5.88 -2.19
CA ASN A 94 6.36 -5.00 -1.95
C ASN A 94 5.70 -4.50 -3.25
N VAL A 95 6.48 -4.22 -4.30
CA VAL A 95 5.95 -3.79 -5.60
C VAL A 95 5.28 -4.96 -6.33
N LYS A 96 5.80 -6.18 -6.19
CA LYS A 96 5.22 -7.38 -6.80
C LYS A 96 4.01 -7.92 -6.05
N GLY A 97 3.83 -7.53 -4.80
CA GLY A 97 2.76 -8.03 -3.93
C GLY A 97 3.11 -9.33 -3.19
N GLU A 98 4.41 -9.67 -3.10
CA GLU A 98 4.92 -10.84 -2.38
C GLU A 98 5.21 -10.45 -0.92
N TYR A 99 4.16 -10.33 -0.11
CA TYR A 99 4.29 -9.91 1.28
C TYR A 99 4.62 -11.11 2.19
N GLY A 100 5.63 -10.96 3.06
CA GLY A 100 5.94 -11.93 4.13
C GLY A 100 7.10 -12.91 3.90
N GLN A 101 7.73 -12.94 2.72
CA GLN A 101 8.87 -13.86 2.50
C GLN A 101 10.15 -13.42 3.23
N VAL A 102 10.35 -12.12 3.44
CA VAL A 102 11.58 -11.61 4.08
C VAL A 102 11.58 -11.73 5.61
N ALA A 103 10.41 -11.90 6.23
CA ALA A 103 10.29 -12.12 7.68
C ALA A 103 10.85 -13.49 8.14
N SER A 104 11.13 -14.40 7.20
CA SER A 104 11.70 -15.72 7.50
C SER A 104 13.21 -15.82 7.24
N THR A 105 13.89 -14.75 6.83
CA THR A 105 15.36 -14.73 6.83
C THR A 105 15.85 -14.22 8.16
N ASP A 106 15.78 -15.13 9.14
CA ASP A 106 16.61 -15.09 10.33
C ASP A 106 18.01 -14.55 9.97
N ILE A 107 18.37 -13.46 10.64
CA ILE A 107 19.73 -13.02 10.98
C ILE A 107 20.81 -13.88 10.33
N ILE A 108 21.46 -13.34 9.30
CA ILE A 108 22.63 -13.89 8.59
C ILE A 108 23.47 -14.74 9.56
N ASN A 109 23.31 -16.05 9.46
CA ASN A 109 24.11 -17.05 10.13
C ASN A 109 24.55 -18.03 9.06
N VAL A 110 25.77 -17.84 8.56
CA VAL A 110 26.45 -18.73 7.62
C VAL A 110 27.59 -19.41 8.40
N PRO A 111 28.00 -20.67 8.16
CA PRO A 111 27.27 -21.85 7.67
C PRO A 111 27.61 -23.14 8.49
N ILE A 112 26.72 -24.14 8.61
CA ILE A 112 27.15 -25.55 8.84
C ILE A 112 26.22 -26.54 8.12
N THR A 113 26.81 -27.18 7.10
CA THR A 113 26.63 -28.54 6.54
C THR A 113 25.31 -29.31 6.64
N SER A 114 24.96 -29.88 5.47
CA SER A 114 24.43 -31.23 5.22
C SER A 114 22.91 -31.44 5.07
N LYS A 115 22.59 -31.90 3.85
CA LYS A 115 21.68 -32.99 3.45
C LYS A 115 20.16 -32.73 3.41
N ASN A 116 19.65 -32.96 2.19
CA ASN A 116 18.42 -33.66 1.80
C ASN A 116 17.16 -33.44 2.64
N VAL A 117 16.07 -33.04 1.98
CA VAL A 117 14.89 -33.88 1.71
C VAL A 117 13.98 -33.12 0.72
N LYS A 118 13.50 -33.84 -0.30
CA LYS A 118 12.42 -33.44 -1.21
C LYS A 118 11.11 -33.43 -0.42
N ASP A 119 10.18 -32.55 -0.75
CA ASP A 119 8.78 -32.95 -0.80
C ASP A 119 8.01 -32.15 -1.83
N ASP A 120 7.30 -32.91 -2.65
CA ASP A 120 6.31 -32.53 -3.64
C ASP A 120 5.03 -32.05 -2.94
N SER A 121 4.36 -31.04 -3.49
CA SER A 121 2.89 -31.07 -3.61
C SER A 121 2.39 -29.95 -4.51
N ASP A 122 1.89 -30.37 -5.67
CA ASP A 122 0.95 -29.64 -6.52
C ASP A 122 -0.30 -29.20 -5.75
N SER A 123 -0.81 -28.01 -6.04
CA SER A 123 -2.26 -27.79 -6.13
C SER A 123 -2.59 -26.59 -7.01
N ASP A 124 -3.27 -26.88 -8.10
CA ASP A 124 -3.95 -25.95 -8.98
C ASP A 124 -5.02 -25.16 -8.22
N ILE A 125 -5.00 -23.83 -8.32
CA ILE A 125 -6.13 -22.98 -7.91
C ILE A 125 -6.55 -22.12 -9.10
N ASN A 126 -7.70 -22.47 -9.65
CA ASN A 126 -8.46 -21.70 -10.63
C ASN A 126 -8.82 -20.31 -10.06
N PHE A 127 -8.52 -19.27 -10.83
CA PHE A 127 -8.92 -17.89 -10.54
C PHE A 127 -10.22 -17.57 -11.30
N ASP A 128 -11.36 -17.77 -10.64
CA ASP A 128 -12.65 -17.26 -11.11
C ASP A 128 -12.88 -15.84 -10.59
N VAL A 129 -12.91 -14.89 -11.53
CA VAL A 129 -13.27 -13.48 -11.33
C VAL A 129 -14.79 -13.36 -11.22
N ALA A 130 -15.31 -13.22 -10.00
CA ALA A 130 -16.59 -12.56 -9.75
C ALA A 130 -16.75 -12.21 -8.27
N SER A 131 -17.33 -11.03 -8.01
CA SER A 131 -17.82 -10.52 -6.72
C SER A 131 -16.85 -9.64 -5.91
N VAL A 132 -16.68 -8.39 -6.36
CA VAL A 132 -16.32 -7.27 -5.49
C VAL A 132 -17.55 -6.92 -4.65
N GLY A 133 -17.66 -7.58 -3.50
CA GLY A 133 -18.52 -7.17 -2.40
C GLY A 133 -17.73 -6.25 -1.46
N SER A 134 -18.33 -5.11 -1.13
CA SER A 134 -17.88 -4.18 -0.11
C SER A 134 -17.74 -4.87 1.25
N ASP A 135 -16.51 -5.06 1.71
CA ASP A 135 -16.22 -5.49 3.08
C ASP A 135 -15.17 -4.54 3.68
N GLU A 136 -15.63 -3.53 4.42
CA GLU A 136 -14.81 -2.75 5.34
C GLU A 136 -14.54 -3.60 6.60
N GLY A 137 -13.75 -4.67 6.42
CA GLY A 137 -13.38 -5.62 7.48
C GLY A 137 -11.89 -5.54 7.79
N LEU A 138 -11.55 -5.02 8.98
CA LEU A 138 -10.25 -5.07 9.67
C LEU A 138 -8.99 -5.22 8.77
N LEU A 139 -8.44 -4.11 8.30
CA LEU A 139 -7.04 -4.05 7.90
C LEU A 139 -6.17 -4.24 9.15
N SER A 140 -5.33 -5.28 9.16
CA SER A 140 -4.28 -5.40 10.18
C SER A 140 -3.25 -4.29 9.96
N HIS A 141 -2.48 -3.92 11.00
CA HIS A 141 -1.41 -2.93 10.88
C HIS A 141 -0.31 -3.32 9.85
N GLU A 142 -0.30 -4.56 9.39
CA GLU A 142 0.64 -5.06 8.36
C GLU A 142 0.14 -4.73 6.95
N ASP A 143 -1.18 -4.65 6.75
CA ASP A 143 -1.80 -4.40 5.44
C ASP A 143 -1.72 -2.94 4.98
N GLU A 144 -1.39 -2.01 5.88
CA GLU A 144 -1.25 -0.57 5.59
C GLU A 144 -0.11 -0.29 4.59
N TYR A 145 0.84 -1.21 4.43
CA TYR A 145 2.07 -1.02 3.64
C TYR A 145 2.13 -1.88 2.38
N HIS A 146 1.04 -2.56 2.03
CA HIS A 146 0.95 -3.34 0.80
C HIS A 146 0.88 -2.43 -0.44
N ILE A 147 2.05 -2.10 -1.00
CA ILE A 147 2.18 -1.10 -2.07
C ILE A 147 1.27 -1.42 -3.26
N ALA A 148 1.29 -2.65 -3.76
CA ALA A 148 0.47 -3.03 -4.91
C ALA A 148 -1.04 -2.89 -4.64
N TYR A 149 -1.48 -3.23 -3.42
CA TYR A 149 -2.89 -3.15 -3.02
C TYR A 149 -3.36 -1.69 -2.90
N HIS A 150 -2.60 -0.85 -2.19
CA HIS A 150 -2.97 0.55 -1.98
C HIS A 150 -2.89 1.38 -3.26
N ILE A 151 -1.92 1.11 -4.14
CA ILE A 151 -1.87 1.75 -5.46
C ILE A 151 -3.13 1.42 -6.26
N TYR A 152 -3.56 0.15 -6.25
CA TYR A 152 -4.78 -0.26 -6.94
C TYR A 152 -6.02 0.46 -6.39
N HIS A 153 -6.15 0.57 -5.06
CA HIS A 153 -7.25 1.31 -4.45
C HIS A 153 -7.25 2.80 -4.81
N LEU A 154 -6.07 3.46 -4.79
CA LEU A 154 -5.93 4.85 -5.22
C LEU A 154 -6.33 5.05 -6.69
N GLN A 155 -5.97 4.11 -7.57
CA GLN A 155 -6.40 4.15 -8.97
C GLN A 155 -7.92 3.99 -9.13
N LEU A 156 -8.53 3.14 -8.30
CA LEU A 156 -9.96 2.88 -8.34
C LEU A 156 -10.77 4.08 -7.83
N GLU A 157 -10.27 4.76 -6.80
CA GLU A 157 -10.79 6.06 -6.34
C GLU A 157 -10.66 7.13 -7.43
N PHE A 158 -9.49 7.25 -8.05
CA PHE A 158 -9.28 8.18 -9.17
C PHE A 158 -10.23 7.90 -10.34
N GLN A 159 -10.51 6.63 -10.66
CA GLN A 159 -11.45 6.30 -11.72
C GLN A 159 -12.88 6.78 -11.39
N LYS A 160 -13.29 6.67 -10.12
CA LYS A 160 -14.57 7.20 -9.64
C LYS A 160 -14.60 8.73 -9.71
N GLU A 161 -13.52 9.37 -9.28
CA GLU A 161 -13.37 10.82 -9.28
C GLU A 161 -13.36 11.40 -10.70
N CYS A 162 -12.68 10.74 -11.64
CA CYS A 162 -12.74 11.06 -13.06
C CYS A 162 -14.18 10.98 -13.58
N LYS A 163 -14.90 9.88 -13.32
CA LYS A 163 -16.30 9.73 -13.76
C LYS A 163 -17.21 10.83 -13.20
N ASN A 164 -16.96 11.29 -11.97
CA ASN A 164 -17.72 12.36 -11.32
C ASN A 164 -17.33 13.78 -11.80
N SER A 165 -16.10 13.96 -12.31
CA SER A 165 -15.60 15.25 -12.80
C SER A 165 -16.27 15.69 -14.10
N PHE A 166 -16.63 14.74 -14.96
CA PHE A 166 -17.36 15.04 -16.19
C PHE A 166 -18.83 15.34 -15.92
N THR A 167 -19.36 16.32 -16.64
CA THR A 167 -20.77 16.69 -16.53
C THR A 167 -21.69 15.59 -17.08
N ASN A 168 -22.89 15.49 -16.50
CA ASN A 168 -23.93 14.67 -17.09
C ASN A 168 -24.36 15.28 -18.43
N PHE A 169 -23.87 14.68 -19.52
CA PHE A 169 -24.11 15.11 -20.89
C PHE A 169 -25.60 15.16 -21.27
N PHE A 170 -26.46 14.40 -20.57
CA PHE A 170 -27.92 14.37 -20.81
C PHE A 170 -28.70 15.35 -19.92
N SER A 171 -28.02 16.17 -19.10
CA SER A 171 -28.68 17.19 -18.29
C SER A 171 -29.34 18.26 -19.16
N SER A 172 -30.50 18.77 -18.73
CA SER A 172 -31.21 19.87 -19.40
C SER A 172 -30.34 21.14 -19.52
N ASN A 173 -29.45 21.38 -18.55
CA ASN A 173 -28.51 22.51 -18.61
C ASN A 173 -27.45 22.30 -19.70
N TYR A 174 -26.95 21.08 -19.86
CA TYR A 174 -25.97 20.75 -20.90
C TYR A 174 -26.60 20.81 -22.29
N HIS A 175 -27.85 20.37 -22.42
CA HIS A 175 -28.62 20.47 -23.67
C HIS A 175 -28.74 21.93 -24.17
N LYS A 176 -28.98 22.89 -23.26
CA LYS A 176 -29.00 24.33 -23.59
C LYS A 176 -27.63 24.85 -24.04
N ILE A 177 -26.53 24.32 -23.48
CA ILE A 177 -25.17 24.69 -23.90
C ILE A 177 -24.92 24.17 -25.32
N VAL A 178 -25.31 22.92 -25.61
CA VAL A 178 -25.16 22.32 -26.94
C VAL A 178 -25.96 23.10 -28.00
N LEU A 179 -27.22 23.41 -27.72
CA LEU A 179 -28.06 24.21 -28.63
C LEU A 179 -27.43 25.58 -28.91
N ARG A 180 -26.89 26.26 -27.89
CA ARG A 180 -26.20 27.53 -28.07
C ARG A 180 -24.95 27.42 -28.97
N GLU A 181 -24.18 26.34 -28.86
CA GLU A 181 -23.00 26.15 -29.72
C GLU A 181 -23.41 25.75 -31.15
N ILE A 182 -24.54 25.07 -31.34
CA ILE A 182 -25.15 24.84 -32.66
C ILE A 182 -25.57 26.18 -33.29
N ASP A 183 -26.28 27.03 -32.54
CA ASP A 183 -26.72 28.35 -33.05
C ASP A 183 -25.53 29.24 -33.42
N ARG A 184 -24.45 29.21 -32.64
CA ARG A 184 -23.22 29.98 -32.92
C ARG A 184 -22.47 29.51 -34.16
N THR A 185 -22.64 28.25 -34.53
CA THR A 185 -22.02 27.65 -35.71
C THR A 185 -23.00 27.53 -36.87
N ALA A 186 -24.22 28.04 -36.70
CA ALA A 186 -25.24 28.08 -37.74
C ALA A 186 -24.70 28.86 -38.96
N GLY A 187 -24.76 28.22 -40.12
CA GLY A 187 -24.23 28.75 -41.39
C GLY A 187 -22.90 28.15 -41.83
N VAL A 188 -22.19 27.42 -40.97
CA VAL A 188 -20.97 26.67 -41.37
C VAL A 188 -21.29 25.23 -41.76
N SER A 189 -22.30 24.63 -41.14
CA SER A 189 -22.67 23.23 -41.33
C SER A 189 -24.17 23.06 -41.57
N LEU A 190 -24.54 22.00 -42.29
CA LEU A 190 -25.95 21.66 -42.55
C LEU A 190 -26.65 21.29 -41.23
N PRO A 191 -27.95 21.58 -41.06
CA PRO A 191 -28.71 21.26 -39.85
C PRO A 191 -28.63 19.78 -39.43
N ASN A 192 -28.56 18.87 -40.41
CA ASN A 192 -28.47 17.43 -40.17
C ASN A 192 -27.04 16.92 -39.95
N PHE A 193 -26.03 17.75 -40.17
CA PHE A 193 -24.61 17.40 -40.06
C PHE A 193 -23.91 18.41 -39.15
N PRO A 194 -24.06 18.28 -37.82
CA PRO A 194 -23.42 19.20 -36.90
C PRO A 194 -21.90 19.21 -37.10
N SER A 195 -21.30 20.40 -37.06
CA SER A 195 -19.85 20.55 -37.20
C SER A 195 -19.10 19.78 -36.12
N TYR A 196 -18.13 18.95 -36.53
CA TYR A 196 -17.22 18.24 -35.61
C TYR A 196 -16.49 19.20 -34.64
N GLN A 197 -16.30 20.47 -35.02
CA GLN A 197 -15.68 21.48 -34.16
C GLN A 197 -16.49 21.73 -32.87
N ILE A 198 -17.81 21.53 -32.89
CA ILE A 198 -18.67 21.65 -31.70
C ILE A 198 -18.30 20.57 -30.69
N ILE A 199 -18.16 19.31 -31.15
CA ILE A 199 -17.78 18.17 -30.31
C ILE A 199 -16.38 18.39 -29.71
N VAL A 200 -15.42 18.82 -30.53
CA VAL A 200 -14.05 19.13 -30.07
C VAL A 200 -14.06 20.25 -29.03
N GLY A 201 -14.79 21.34 -29.29
CA GLY A 201 -14.85 22.48 -28.38
C GLY A 201 -15.50 22.14 -27.04
N LEU A 202 -16.60 21.38 -27.06
CA LEU A 202 -17.28 20.91 -25.85
C LEU A 202 -16.43 19.91 -25.07
N PHE A 203 -15.82 18.95 -25.75
CA PHE A 203 -14.99 17.94 -25.11
C PHE A 203 -13.75 18.55 -24.45
N ARG A 204 -13.09 19.53 -25.10
CA ARG A 204 -11.95 20.25 -24.52
C ARG A 204 -12.30 20.99 -23.21
N LYS A 205 -13.51 21.55 -23.10
CA LYS A 205 -13.97 22.20 -21.86
C LYS A 205 -14.14 21.19 -20.72
N GLU A 206 -14.57 19.97 -21.03
CA GLU A 206 -14.66 18.90 -20.03
C GLU A 206 -13.27 18.36 -19.66
N LEU A 207 -12.37 18.19 -20.63
CA LEU A 207 -11.01 17.72 -20.40
C LEU A 207 -10.20 18.66 -19.49
N GLN A 208 -10.47 19.96 -19.49
CA GLN A 208 -9.82 20.94 -18.61
C GLN A 208 -10.06 20.69 -17.11
N LYS A 209 -11.05 19.88 -16.73
CA LYS A 209 -11.34 19.54 -15.33
C LYS A 209 -10.47 18.39 -14.81
N LEU A 210 -9.92 17.58 -15.71
CA LEU A 210 -9.15 16.38 -15.39
C LEU A 210 -7.73 16.62 -14.84
N PRO A 211 -6.96 17.64 -15.29
CA PRO A 211 -5.62 17.91 -14.78
C PRO A 211 -5.53 18.02 -13.25
N GLY A 212 -6.56 18.63 -12.63
CA GLY A 212 -6.63 18.76 -11.16
C GLY A 212 -6.69 17.40 -10.47
N CYS A 213 -7.58 16.52 -10.92
CA CYS A 213 -7.72 15.15 -10.40
C CYS A 213 -6.43 14.35 -10.59
N CYS A 214 -5.78 14.46 -11.75
CA CYS A 214 -4.52 13.76 -12.02
C CYS A 214 -3.39 14.24 -11.10
N HIS A 215 -3.30 15.55 -10.85
CA HIS A 215 -2.28 16.12 -9.95
C HIS A 215 -2.48 15.64 -8.51
N GLU A 216 -3.73 15.57 -8.05
CA GLU A 216 -4.07 15.06 -6.72
C GLU A 216 -3.69 13.57 -6.58
N LEU A 217 -4.01 12.74 -7.57
CA LEU A 217 -3.61 11.32 -7.58
C LEU A 217 -2.09 11.17 -7.49
N VAL A 218 -1.34 11.88 -8.34
CA VAL A 218 0.14 11.84 -8.33
C VAL A 218 0.68 12.27 -6.97
N GLY A 219 0.07 13.27 -6.34
CA GLY A 219 0.39 13.70 -4.97
C GLY A 219 0.18 12.59 -3.94
N LYS A 220 -1.01 11.96 -3.93
CA LYS A 220 -1.35 10.86 -3.02
C LYS A 220 -0.42 9.66 -3.18
N ILE A 221 -0.17 9.24 -4.43
CA ILE A 221 0.76 8.14 -4.73
C ILE A 221 2.17 8.48 -4.24
N HIS A 222 2.67 9.69 -4.50
CA HIS A 222 4.00 10.09 -4.07
C HIS A 222 4.14 10.10 -2.55
N GLU A 223 3.15 10.64 -1.82
CA GLU A 223 3.16 10.67 -0.36
C GLU A 223 3.15 9.25 0.22
N TYR A 224 2.29 8.37 -0.31
CA TYR A 224 2.21 6.99 0.11
C TYR A 224 3.51 6.22 -0.17
N MET A 225 4.03 6.31 -1.40
CA MET A 225 5.30 5.68 -1.77
C MET A 225 6.47 6.17 -0.92
N SER A 226 6.51 7.46 -0.59
CA SER A 226 7.53 8.02 0.30
C SER A 226 7.46 7.42 1.70
N LYS A 227 6.27 7.28 2.27
CA LYS A 227 6.07 6.66 3.58
C LYS A 227 6.51 5.19 3.59
N CYS A 228 6.09 4.41 2.60
CA CYS A 228 6.46 2.99 2.52
C CYS A 228 7.97 2.80 2.32
N LEU A 229 8.59 3.56 1.42
CA LEU A 229 10.04 3.43 1.16
C LEU A 229 10.91 3.87 2.33
N LEU A 230 10.49 4.88 3.10
CA LEU A 230 11.21 5.30 4.30
C LEU A 230 11.09 4.26 5.43
N ARG A 231 9.95 3.60 5.56
CA ARG A 231 9.77 2.51 6.52
C ARG A 231 10.60 1.28 6.15
N LEU A 232 10.53 0.82 4.90
CA LEU A 232 11.36 -0.28 4.40
C LEU A 232 12.85 0.03 4.57
N PHE A 233 13.22 1.30 4.46
CA PHE A 233 14.58 1.76 4.72
C PHE A 233 14.94 1.62 6.21
N ASP A 234 14.06 2.04 7.12
CA ASP A 234 14.31 1.92 8.56
C ASP A 234 14.39 0.45 9.01
N ASP A 235 13.58 -0.44 8.42
CA ASP A 235 13.63 -1.87 8.68
C ASP A 235 14.95 -2.51 8.18
N ALA A 236 15.33 -2.24 6.92
CA ALA A 236 16.55 -2.77 6.32
C ALA A 236 17.83 -2.22 6.99
N PHE A 237 17.81 -0.96 7.42
CA PHE A 237 18.93 -0.30 8.08
C PHE A 237 18.72 -0.23 9.60
N SER A 238 18.44 -1.35 10.27
CA SER A 238 18.24 -1.40 11.74
C SER A 238 19.47 -0.96 12.58
N ASN A 239 20.67 -0.89 12.01
CA ASN A 239 21.93 -0.61 12.72
C ASN A 239 22.16 0.88 13.08
N ASP A 240 23.05 1.17 14.02
CA ASP A 240 23.30 2.50 14.62
C ASP A 240 24.01 3.54 13.71
N TYR A 241 24.09 3.32 12.39
CA TYR A 241 24.82 4.19 11.46
C TYR A 241 24.05 5.46 11.06
N ARG A 242 23.84 6.38 12.01
CA ARG A 242 23.01 7.59 11.83
C ARG A 242 23.40 8.44 10.60
N ARG A 243 24.68 8.77 10.43
CA ARG A 243 25.15 9.64 9.32
C ARG A 243 24.90 9.01 7.94
N LEU A 244 25.03 7.69 7.85
CA LEU A 244 24.77 6.95 6.61
C LEU A 244 23.27 6.93 6.31
N LYS A 245 22.44 6.67 7.33
CA LYS A 245 20.98 6.72 7.18
C LYS A 245 20.48 8.06 6.70
N ASP A 246 20.90 9.15 7.34
CA ASP A 246 20.48 10.50 6.98
C ASP A 246 20.83 10.80 5.52
N ARG A 247 22.06 10.46 5.11
CA ARG A 247 22.50 10.70 3.72
C ARG A 247 21.77 9.84 2.69
N LEU A 248 21.49 8.58 3.00
CA LEU A 248 20.74 7.70 2.10
C LEU A 248 19.26 8.10 2.03
N LYS A 249 18.64 8.48 3.14
CA LYS A 249 17.27 9.01 3.15
C LYS A 249 17.15 10.26 2.29
N GLU A 250 18.11 11.18 2.37
CA GLU A 250 18.16 12.35 1.46
C GLU A 250 18.19 11.93 -0.01
N VAL A 251 18.99 10.91 -0.36
CA VAL A 251 19.06 10.39 -1.74
C VAL A 251 17.75 9.77 -2.19
N VAL A 252 17.10 8.97 -1.32
CA VAL A 252 15.80 8.34 -1.61
C VAL A 252 14.73 9.40 -1.83
N ILE A 253 14.62 10.39 -0.93
CA ILE A 253 13.64 11.48 -1.03
C ILE A 253 13.89 12.31 -2.30
N LYS A 254 15.15 12.63 -2.59
CA LYS A 254 15.50 13.36 -3.82
C LYS A 254 15.05 12.59 -5.06
N GLN A 255 15.36 11.30 -5.13
CA GLN A 255 14.99 10.46 -6.27
C GLN A 255 13.46 10.38 -6.45
N LEU A 256 12.70 10.32 -5.35
CA LEU A 256 11.23 10.31 -5.39
C LEU A 256 10.66 11.62 -5.92
N ASN A 257 11.21 12.75 -5.49
CA ASN A 257 10.81 14.07 -6.00
C ASN A 257 11.11 14.19 -7.50
N ASP A 258 12.30 13.78 -7.95
CA ASP A 258 12.67 13.79 -9.38
C ASP A 258 11.71 12.91 -10.22
N VAL A 259 11.27 11.77 -9.68
CA VAL A 259 10.29 10.89 -10.34
C VAL A 259 8.90 11.54 -10.37
N LYS A 260 8.48 12.22 -9.30
CA LYS A 260 7.20 12.94 -9.24
C LYS A 260 7.13 14.06 -10.30
N GLU A 261 8.20 14.82 -10.47
CA GLU A 261 8.28 15.87 -11.48
C GLU A 261 8.13 15.30 -12.89
N LYS A 262 8.93 14.28 -13.22
CA LYS A 262 8.83 13.57 -14.51
C LYS A 262 7.45 12.96 -14.77
N LEU A 263 6.84 12.37 -13.74
CA LEU A 263 5.50 11.80 -13.85
C LEU A 263 4.46 12.89 -14.12
N SER A 264 4.58 14.05 -13.46
CA SER A 264 3.68 15.18 -13.66
C SER A 264 3.78 15.73 -15.09
N GLU A 265 5.00 15.87 -15.62
CA GLU A 265 5.23 16.25 -17.02
C GLU A 265 4.61 15.23 -17.98
N ARG A 266 4.86 13.94 -17.76
CA ARG A 266 4.32 12.88 -18.63
C ARG A 266 2.80 12.82 -18.63
N VAL A 267 2.16 13.06 -17.49
CA VAL A 267 0.70 13.15 -17.38
C VAL A 267 0.17 14.32 -18.20
N LEU A 268 0.83 15.48 -18.17
CA LEU A 268 0.44 16.63 -18.98
C LEU A 268 0.58 16.33 -20.47
N GLU A 269 1.63 15.63 -20.90
CA GLU A 269 1.78 15.17 -22.29
C GLU A 269 0.62 14.26 -22.71
N ILE A 270 0.26 13.28 -21.88
CA ILE A 270 -0.86 12.37 -22.15
C ILE A 270 -2.17 13.17 -22.28
N LEU A 271 -2.42 14.13 -21.39
CA LEU A 271 -3.61 14.98 -21.47
C LEU A 271 -3.63 15.86 -22.72
N ASP A 272 -2.46 16.34 -23.18
CA ASP A 272 -2.39 17.12 -24.42
C ASP A 272 -2.64 16.25 -25.65
N THR A 273 -2.20 14.98 -25.65
CA THR A 273 -2.56 14.04 -26.72
C THR A 273 -4.07 13.80 -26.79
N GLU A 274 -4.75 13.74 -25.65
CA GLU A 274 -6.21 13.54 -25.57
C GLU A 274 -7.02 14.78 -25.97
N ARG A 275 -6.38 15.95 -26.12
CA ARG A 275 -7.01 17.16 -26.68
C ARG A 275 -7.43 16.97 -28.13
N ARG A 276 -6.83 16.00 -28.84
CA ARG A 276 -7.18 15.62 -30.21
C ARG A 276 -8.24 14.52 -30.15
N VAL A 277 -9.50 14.89 -30.40
CA VAL A 277 -10.63 13.96 -30.36
C VAL A 277 -10.61 13.04 -31.57
N PHE A 278 -10.22 11.78 -31.41
CA PHE A 278 -10.34 10.76 -32.44
C PHE A 278 -10.49 9.37 -31.80
N THR A 279 -11.22 8.46 -32.43
CA THR A 279 -11.32 7.09 -31.95
C THR A 279 -11.50 6.12 -33.11
N LEU A 280 -10.77 5.00 -33.06
CA LEU A 280 -10.99 3.82 -33.91
C LEU A 280 -11.56 2.66 -33.09
N ASN A 281 -11.93 2.91 -31.83
CA ASN A 281 -12.41 1.89 -30.93
C ASN A 281 -13.88 1.57 -31.25
N HIS A 282 -14.17 0.31 -31.57
CA HIS A 282 -15.51 -0.19 -31.89
C HIS A 282 -16.54 0.05 -30.77
N TYR A 283 -16.09 0.09 -29.50
CA TYR A 283 -16.95 0.37 -28.35
C TYR A 283 -17.69 1.72 -28.44
N TYR A 284 -17.14 2.69 -29.18
CA TYR A 284 -17.80 3.95 -29.45
C TYR A 284 -19.12 3.74 -30.21
N MET A 285 -19.07 3.04 -31.35
CA MET A 285 -20.24 2.81 -32.19
C MET A 285 -21.26 1.89 -31.51
N ASP A 286 -20.79 0.89 -30.76
CA ASP A 286 -21.67 0.00 -29.99
C ASP A 286 -22.45 0.77 -28.91
N THR A 287 -21.80 1.73 -28.24
CA THR A 287 -22.45 2.56 -27.22
C THR A 287 -23.46 3.51 -27.86
N ILE A 288 -23.15 4.08 -29.03
CA ILE A 288 -24.09 4.91 -29.78
C ILE A 288 -25.32 4.13 -30.17
N ASN A 289 -25.16 2.94 -30.76
CA ASN A 289 -26.27 2.10 -31.20
C ASN A 289 -27.20 1.74 -30.04
N LYS A 290 -26.62 1.29 -28.91
CA LYS A 290 -27.36 1.00 -27.67
C LYS A 290 -28.14 2.21 -27.15
N LEU A 291 -27.57 3.41 -27.24
CA LEU A 291 -28.27 4.63 -26.80
C LEU A 291 -29.37 5.02 -27.79
N LYS A 292 -29.13 4.90 -29.09
CA LYS A 292 -30.15 5.20 -30.12
C LYS A 292 -31.34 4.25 -30.05
N GLU A 293 -31.11 2.96 -29.80
CA GLU A 293 -32.17 1.95 -29.57
C GLU A 293 -33.03 2.33 -28.37
N LYS A 294 -32.42 2.63 -27.22
CA LYS A 294 -33.13 3.06 -26.00
C LYS A 294 -34.00 4.30 -26.18
N ASN A 295 -33.68 5.19 -27.12
CA ASN A 295 -34.52 6.36 -27.41
C ASN A 295 -35.66 6.04 -28.37
N LYS A 296 -35.45 5.12 -29.31
CA LYS A 296 -36.53 4.63 -30.17
C LYS A 296 -37.60 3.94 -29.32
N GLU A 297 -37.19 3.06 -28.41
CA GLU A 297 -38.10 2.40 -27.46
C GLU A 297 -38.90 3.40 -26.62
N LYS A 298 -38.26 4.44 -26.06
CA LYS A 298 -38.95 5.50 -25.30
C LYS A 298 -39.95 6.31 -26.13
N ASN A 299 -39.63 6.59 -27.39
CA ASN A 299 -40.51 7.32 -28.29
C ASN A 299 -41.69 6.44 -28.74
N ASP A 300 -41.47 5.14 -28.92
CA ASP A 300 -42.51 4.17 -29.27
C ASP A 300 -43.48 3.92 -28.09
N ASP A 301 -42.97 3.86 -26.86
CA ASP A 301 -43.78 3.76 -25.63
C ASP A 301 -44.63 5.02 -25.36
N GLN A 302 -44.08 6.22 -25.65
CA GLN A 302 -44.83 7.48 -25.60
C GLN A 302 -45.92 7.56 -26.69
N GLN A 303 -45.66 7.04 -27.89
CA GLN A 303 -46.68 6.97 -28.94
C GLN A 303 -47.78 5.93 -28.65
N ALA A 304 -47.44 4.82 -27.99
CA ALA A 304 -48.40 3.80 -27.57
C ALA A 304 -49.34 4.31 -26.46
N SER A 305 -48.82 5.09 -25.51
CA SER A 305 -49.61 5.70 -24.43
C SER A 305 -50.49 6.86 -24.90
N ILE A 306 -50.11 7.60 -25.95
CA ILE A 306 -50.98 8.61 -26.58
C ILE A 306 -52.15 7.95 -27.35
N LYS A 307 -51.89 6.85 -28.07
CA LYS A 307 -52.94 6.11 -28.81
C LYS A 307 -53.99 5.44 -27.93
N ALA A 308 -53.69 5.17 -26.65
CA ALA A 308 -54.64 4.58 -25.70
C ALA A 308 -55.66 5.59 -25.14
N SER A 309 -55.49 6.90 -25.39
CA SER A 309 -56.34 7.96 -24.82
C SER A 309 -57.30 8.63 -25.81
N SER A 310 -57.24 8.29 -27.10
CA SER A 310 -58.11 8.87 -28.13
C SER A 310 -59.26 7.92 -28.52
N THR A 311 -60.49 8.31 -28.18
CA THR A 311 -61.76 7.71 -28.65
C THR A 311 -61.91 7.84 -30.17
N PRO A 312 -62.47 6.86 -30.90
CA PRO A 312 -62.47 6.88 -32.35
C PRO A 312 -63.64 7.72 -32.88
N MET A 313 -63.36 8.75 -33.68
CA MET A 313 -64.34 9.30 -34.62
C MET A 313 -63.74 9.49 -36.01
N ALA A 314 -64.40 8.81 -36.96
CA ALA A 314 -64.55 9.03 -38.40
C ALA A 314 -63.32 9.41 -39.25
N LYS A 315 -63.02 8.49 -40.17
CA LYS A 315 -62.10 8.58 -41.29
C LYS A 315 -62.38 9.79 -42.18
N ASN A 316 -61.31 10.46 -42.65
CA ASN A 316 -61.09 10.75 -44.07
C ASN A 316 -59.60 11.06 -44.33
N SER A 317 -58.94 10.09 -44.97
CA SER A 317 -57.89 10.24 -45.99
C SER A 317 -56.99 11.48 -45.95
N THR A 318 -55.88 11.38 -45.23
CA THR A 318 -54.50 11.57 -45.74
C THR A 318 -53.57 11.11 -44.63
N ASN A 319 -52.83 10.02 -44.83
CA ASN A 319 -51.82 9.55 -43.88
C ASN A 319 -50.64 10.52 -43.87
N ILE A 320 -50.80 11.65 -43.21
CA ILE A 320 -49.68 12.38 -42.63
C ILE A 320 -49.58 11.83 -41.21
N THR A 321 -48.81 10.76 -41.05
CA THR A 321 -48.30 10.35 -39.75
C THR A 321 -47.71 11.60 -39.13
N ALA A 322 -48.34 12.12 -38.08
CA ALA A 322 -47.87 13.28 -37.34
C ALA A 322 -46.52 12.92 -36.73
N TYR A 323 -45.46 13.14 -37.51
CA TYR A 323 -44.10 13.25 -37.04
C TYR A 323 -44.14 14.41 -36.06
N ILE A 324 -44.05 14.12 -34.76
CA ILE A 324 -43.76 15.15 -33.77
C ILE A 324 -42.44 15.76 -34.25
N PRO A 325 -42.41 17.03 -34.71
CA PRO A 325 -41.20 17.62 -35.23
C PRO A 325 -40.38 17.99 -34.00
N VAL A 326 -39.64 17.02 -33.46
CA VAL A 326 -38.44 17.37 -32.72
C VAL A 326 -37.64 18.23 -33.71
N SER A 327 -37.43 19.51 -33.40
CA SER A 327 -36.69 20.43 -34.28
C SER A 327 -35.42 19.71 -34.76
N ASN A 328 -35.07 19.84 -36.03
CA ASN A 328 -33.84 19.23 -36.58
C ASN A 328 -32.62 19.57 -35.70
N GLU A 329 -32.64 20.76 -35.09
CA GLU A 329 -31.64 21.25 -34.15
C GLU A 329 -31.66 20.51 -32.80
N ALA A 330 -32.84 20.18 -32.28
CA ALA A 330 -32.98 19.42 -31.04
C ALA A 330 -32.52 17.97 -31.22
N GLN A 331 -32.80 17.37 -32.39
CA GLN A 331 -32.28 16.06 -32.75
C GLN A 331 -30.75 16.09 -32.93
N ALA A 332 -30.22 17.11 -33.63
CA ALA A 332 -28.78 17.31 -33.77
C ALA A 332 -28.07 17.52 -32.43
N ALA A 333 -28.66 18.29 -31.51
CA ALA A 333 -28.14 18.48 -30.16
C ALA A 333 -28.09 17.16 -29.39
N TYR A 334 -29.11 16.33 -29.54
CA TYR A 334 -29.16 15.01 -28.91
C TYR A 334 -28.10 14.05 -29.46
N ASP A 335 -27.90 14.03 -30.79
CA ASP A 335 -26.85 13.24 -31.43
C ASP A 335 -25.44 13.68 -30.98
N ILE A 336 -25.20 14.98 -30.78
CA ILE A 336 -23.94 15.51 -30.21
C ILE A 336 -23.75 15.04 -28.76
N GLN A 337 -24.81 15.05 -27.94
CA GLN A 337 -24.75 14.57 -26.55
C GLN A 337 -24.43 13.07 -26.48
N ILE A 338 -25.04 12.25 -27.35
CA ILE A 338 -24.73 10.81 -27.45
C ILE A 338 -23.26 10.61 -27.86
N ALA A 339 -22.77 11.36 -28.85
CA ALA A 339 -21.40 11.27 -29.32
C ALA A 339 -20.39 11.62 -28.21
N LEU A 340 -20.62 12.72 -27.48
CA LEU A 340 -19.77 13.15 -26.36
C LEU A 340 -19.78 12.13 -25.22
N HIS A 341 -20.95 11.61 -24.84
CA HIS A 341 -21.03 10.59 -23.79
C HIS A 341 -20.33 9.28 -24.19
N SER A 342 -20.56 8.83 -25.43
CA SER A 342 -19.94 7.60 -25.95
C SER A 342 -18.42 7.73 -26.07
N TYR A 343 -17.92 8.89 -26.50
CA TYR A 343 -16.49 9.19 -26.56
C TYR A 343 -15.87 9.23 -25.15
N SER A 344 -16.50 9.94 -24.21
CA SER A 344 -16.05 9.99 -22.81
C SER A 344 -16.02 8.61 -22.17
N LYS A 345 -16.98 7.74 -22.50
CA LYS A 345 -17.01 6.36 -22.00
C LYS A 345 -15.82 5.52 -22.48
N VAL A 346 -15.41 5.69 -23.73
CA VAL A 346 -14.21 5.02 -24.27
C VAL A 346 -12.97 5.47 -23.52
N ILE A 347 -12.88 6.75 -23.17
CA ILE A 347 -11.76 7.29 -22.39
C ILE A 347 -11.76 6.77 -20.94
N TYR A 348 -12.91 6.47 -20.34
CA TYR A 348 -12.97 5.87 -18.99
C TYR A 348 -12.66 4.37 -18.94
N SER A 349 -12.73 3.71 -20.09
CA SER A 349 -12.68 2.25 -20.22
C SER A 349 -11.34 1.75 -20.73
N ASN A 350 -10.56 2.62 -21.37
CA ASN A 350 -9.11 2.47 -21.51
C ASN A 350 -8.42 2.96 -20.24
#